data_AF-A0A1U7VQ87-F1
#
_entry.id   AF-A0A1U7VQ87-F1
#
_cell.length_a   1.000
_cell.length_b   1.000
_cell.length_c   1.000
_cell.angle_alpha   90.00
_cell.angle_beta   90.00
_cell.angle_gamma   90.00
#
_symmetry.space_group_name_H-M   'P 1'
#
loop_
_entity.id
_entity.type
_entity.pdbx_description
1 polymer ?
#
loop_
_entity_poly.entity_id
_entity_poly.type
_entity_poly.pdbx_seq_one_letter_code
_entity_poly.pdbx_strand_id
1 'polypeptide(L)'
;MSLTTKETVQAIRSEKEHLLKLIEEQPTIGPRSEANERHVEEQSVEEQIVDEQMQIDSTTPTANEQSEEQASGPATQKRKRGRTQMRSVHGRKMRNVITLNNLNQPIGPTKKDVREFGSFLGTLARTTTHCPLDILDWRKMDTKDDLWTSTKSKYDIPDATKTWTLYSIGNAWRRHKSQLKKDHYDAYQNDDVRMTKRPDYIPEYQFKELLKYWSFDKLQEKTKESVSLKDIFVATRARKPGRLYKDLDENTTTKIAEMEKN
;
A
#
# COMPACT_ATOMS: atom_id res chain seq x y z
N MET A 1 40.12 3.16 16.41
CA MET A 1 40.12 1.73 16.05
C MET A 1 38.95 1.50 15.11
N SER A 2 39.17 1.69 13.80
CA SER A 2 38.12 1.52 12.78
C SER A 2 37.95 0.04 12.50
N LEU A 3 36.77 -0.51 12.80
CA LEU A 3 36.42 -1.87 12.40
C LEU A 3 36.44 -1.96 10.88
N THR A 4 37.13 -2.97 10.38
CA THR A 4 37.28 -3.19 8.94
C THR A 4 35.96 -3.67 8.34
N THR A 5 35.74 -3.38 7.06
CA THR A 5 34.50 -3.70 6.32
C THR A 5 34.12 -5.19 6.43
N LYS A 6 35.11 -6.07 6.63
CA LYS A 6 34.92 -7.52 6.83
C LYS A 6 34.32 -7.86 8.20
N GLU A 7 34.73 -7.17 9.27
CA GLU A 7 34.21 -7.36 10.62
C GLU A 7 32.75 -6.90 10.72
N THR A 8 32.41 -5.82 9.99
CA THR A 8 31.03 -5.30 9.95
C THR A 8 30.08 -6.26 9.23
N VAL A 9 30.52 -6.84 8.11
CA VAL A 9 29.74 -7.85 7.36
C VAL A 9 29.58 -9.14 8.16
N GLN A 10 30.60 -9.52 8.95
CA GLN A 10 30.54 -10.70 9.81
C GLN A 10 29.61 -10.49 11.02
N ALA A 11 29.57 -9.29 11.59
CA ALA A 11 28.62 -8.92 12.65
C ALA A 11 27.17 -8.96 12.13
N ILE A 12 26.90 -8.40 10.94
CA ILE A 12 25.57 -8.42 10.32
C ILE A 12 25.13 -9.86 10.00
N ARG A 13 26.06 -10.73 9.57
CA ARG A 13 25.77 -12.15 9.32
C ARG A 13 25.42 -12.89 10.62
N SER A 14 26.15 -12.62 11.69
CA SER A 14 25.92 -13.23 13.01
C SER A 14 24.59 -12.77 13.63
N GLU A 15 24.24 -11.50 13.52
CA GLU A 15 22.94 -10.98 13.96
C GLU A 15 21.77 -11.60 13.19
N LYS A 16 21.93 -11.80 11.87
CA LYS A 16 20.93 -12.48 11.03
C LYS A 16 20.69 -13.92 11.46
N GLU A 17 21.73 -14.67 11.79
CA GLU A 17 21.63 -16.06 12.28
C GLU A 17 20.96 -16.13 13.66
N HIS A 18 21.26 -15.19 14.55
CA HIS A 18 20.61 -15.11 15.86
C HIS A 18 19.10 -14.85 15.75
N LEU A 19 18.68 -13.96 14.84
CA LEU A 19 17.26 -13.68 14.60
C LEU A 19 16.51 -14.87 13.98
N LEU A 20 17.17 -15.69 13.16
CA LEU A 20 16.57 -16.89 12.58
C LEU A 20 16.32 -17.98 13.65
N LYS A 21 17.26 -18.18 14.59
CA LYS A 21 17.05 -19.09 15.73
C LYS A 21 15.88 -18.67 16.62
N LEU A 22 15.69 -17.36 16.82
CA LEU A 22 14.59 -16.84 17.63
C LEU A 22 13.21 -17.03 16.99
N ILE A 23 13.16 -17.20 15.66
CA ILE A 23 11.94 -17.50 14.91
C ILE A 23 11.63 -19.01 14.95
N GLU A 24 12.66 -19.85 15.03
CA GLU A 24 12.53 -21.32 15.08
C GLU A 24 12.11 -21.85 16.47
N GLU A 25 12.32 -21.07 17.55
CA GLU A 25 11.92 -21.45 18.92
C GLU A 25 10.46 -21.11 19.30
N GLN A 26 9.62 -20.63 18.38
CA GLN A 26 8.19 -20.44 18.64
C GLN A 26 7.42 -21.77 18.50
N PRO A 27 6.53 -22.13 19.45
CA PRO A 27 5.88 -23.44 19.45
C PRO A 27 4.93 -23.59 18.26
N THR A 28 5.18 -24.63 17.46
CA THR A 28 4.32 -25.15 16.38
C THR A 28 2.99 -25.68 16.94
N ILE A 29 1.87 -25.07 16.53
CA ILE A 29 0.55 -25.70 16.65
C ILE A 29 0.36 -26.62 15.43
N GLY A 30 0.20 -27.91 15.70
CA GLY A 30 0.01 -28.98 14.71
C GLY A 30 -1.37 -29.00 14.03
N PRO A 31 -1.59 -29.99 13.14
CA PRO A 31 -2.52 -29.90 12.01
C PRO A 31 -3.96 -30.30 12.38
N ARG A 32 -4.97 -29.74 11.69
CA ARG A 32 -6.36 -30.19 11.78
C ARG A 32 -7.06 -30.26 10.41
N SER A 33 -7.27 -31.52 10.02
CA SER A 33 -8.34 -32.15 9.22
C SER A 33 -8.60 -31.74 7.77
N GLU A 34 -8.37 -32.73 6.90
CA GLU A 34 -9.07 -33.03 5.64
C GLU A 34 -10.60 -33.03 5.81
N ALA A 35 -11.30 -32.44 4.84
CA ALA A 35 -12.52 -32.94 4.18
C ALA A 35 -13.25 -31.77 3.50
N ASN A 36 -13.12 -31.68 2.18
CA ASN A 36 -14.22 -31.58 1.22
C ASN A 36 -13.67 -31.12 -0.14
N GLU A 37 -13.54 -32.09 -1.03
CA GLU A 37 -13.51 -31.91 -2.47
C GLU A 37 -14.73 -31.09 -2.92
N ARG A 38 -14.52 -30.05 -3.75
CA ARG A 38 -15.20 -29.91 -5.05
C ARG A 38 -14.30 -29.16 -6.03
N HIS A 39 -13.89 -29.93 -7.02
CA HIS A 39 -13.32 -29.55 -8.30
C HIS A 39 -14.30 -28.68 -9.11
N VAL A 40 -13.89 -27.48 -9.54
CA VAL A 40 -14.35 -26.83 -10.78
C VAL A 40 -13.19 -25.97 -11.33
N GLU A 41 -13.03 -26.08 -12.65
CA GLU A 41 -11.98 -25.66 -13.57
C GLU A 41 -11.51 -24.19 -13.50
N GLU A 42 -10.22 -24.05 -13.83
CA GLU A 42 -9.63 -22.83 -14.39
C GLU A 42 -10.35 -22.41 -15.67
N GLN A 43 -10.80 -21.15 -15.74
CA GLN A 43 -10.86 -20.43 -17.01
C GLN A 43 -10.26 -19.03 -16.85
N SER A 44 -9.14 -18.87 -17.54
CA SER A 44 -8.55 -17.63 -18.01
C SER A 44 -9.59 -16.75 -18.71
N VAL A 45 -9.68 -15.47 -18.35
CA VAL A 45 -9.99 -14.41 -19.32
C VAL A 45 -9.20 -13.15 -18.94
N GLU A 46 -8.30 -12.78 -19.84
CA GLU A 46 -7.59 -11.51 -19.89
C GLU A 46 -8.51 -10.35 -20.33
N GLU A 47 -8.18 -9.16 -19.82
CA GLU A 47 -8.42 -7.82 -20.38
C GLU A 47 -9.84 -7.33 -20.72
N GLN A 48 -10.23 -6.21 -20.09
CA GLN A 48 -10.29 -4.92 -20.77
C GLN A 48 -10.51 -3.78 -19.76
N ILE A 49 -9.46 -2.99 -19.54
CA ILE A 49 -9.53 -1.67 -18.92
C ILE A 49 -9.84 -0.70 -20.06
N VAL A 50 -11.04 -0.12 -20.06
CA VAL A 50 -11.35 1.01 -20.95
C VAL A 50 -11.11 2.29 -20.14
N ASP A 51 -9.99 2.94 -20.46
CA ASP A 51 -9.75 4.35 -20.21
C ASP A 51 -10.73 5.17 -21.07
N GLU A 52 -11.61 5.94 -20.44
CA GLU A 52 -12.33 7.02 -21.15
C GLU A 52 -12.12 8.34 -20.41
N GLN A 53 -11.21 9.12 -20.99
CA GLN A 53 -10.85 10.46 -20.59
C GLN A 53 -11.63 11.48 -21.43
N MET A 54 -12.15 12.51 -20.75
CA MET A 54 -12.68 13.80 -21.26
C MET A 54 -14.11 13.73 -21.86
N GLN A 55 -14.99 14.73 -21.73
CA GLN A 55 -14.85 16.19 -21.63
C GLN A 55 -15.99 16.76 -20.76
N ILE A 56 -15.75 17.86 -20.06
CA ILE A 56 -16.80 18.66 -19.40
C ILE A 56 -16.94 19.95 -20.19
N ASP A 57 -17.91 19.97 -21.11
CA ASP A 57 -18.43 21.22 -21.68
C ASP A 57 -19.12 22.00 -20.57
N SER A 58 -18.58 23.17 -20.28
CA SER A 58 -19.19 24.16 -19.40
C SER A 58 -19.90 25.21 -20.24
N THR A 59 -21.23 25.15 -20.27
CA THR A 59 -22.07 26.25 -20.76
C THR A 59 -22.49 27.11 -19.56
N THR A 60 -21.90 28.32 -19.54
CA THR A 60 -22.31 29.65 -19.04
C THR A 60 -23.47 29.80 -18.03
N PRO A 61 -23.37 30.82 -17.15
CA PRO A 61 -24.17 32.03 -17.44
C PRO A 61 -23.39 33.35 -17.44
N THR A 62 -24.02 34.27 -18.17
CA THR A 62 -23.69 35.58 -18.75
C THR A 62 -23.48 36.76 -17.78
N ALA A 63 -22.64 37.71 -18.26
CA ALA A 63 -22.48 39.17 -17.97
C ALA A 63 -21.95 39.56 -16.57
N ASN A 64 -20.74 40.13 -16.36
CA ASN A 64 -20.00 41.26 -16.98
C ASN A 64 -20.78 42.58 -16.87
N GLU A 65 -20.28 43.65 -16.21
CA GLU A 65 -19.16 44.57 -16.52
C GLU A 65 -18.67 45.23 -15.20
N GLN A 66 -17.51 45.89 -15.00
CA GLN A 66 -16.35 46.34 -15.78
C GLN A 66 -15.32 46.84 -14.73
N SER A 67 -14.02 46.64 -14.96
CA SER A 67 -12.98 47.68 -14.86
C SER A 67 -11.59 47.04 -14.95
N GLU A 68 -10.86 47.37 -16.01
CA GLU A 68 -9.43 47.10 -16.22
C GLU A 68 -8.58 48.04 -15.37
N GLU A 69 -7.47 47.56 -14.80
CA GLU A 69 -6.16 48.24 -14.92
C GLU A 69 -5.00 47.30 -14.53
N GLN A 70 -3.87 47.46 -15.21
CA GLN A 70 -2.71 46.59 -15.16
C GLN A 70 -1.79 46.84 -13.96
N ALA A 71 -1.20 45.78 -13.41
CA ALA A 71 0.13 45.83 -12.78
C ALA A 71 0.78 44.45 -12.77
N SER A 72 2.03 44.38 -13.25
CA SER A 72 2.88 43.18 -13.23
C SER A 72 3.21 42.76 -11.80
N GLY A 73 2.92 41.50 -11.44
CA GLY A 73 3.31 40.89 -10.17
C GLY A 73 3.79 39.45 -10.36
N PRO A 74 4.63 38.91 -9.45
CA PRO A 74 5.19 37.57 -9.59
C PRO A 74 4.06 36.55 -9.57
N ALA A 75 4.12 35.57 -10.47
CA ALA A 75 3.10 34.54 -10.64
C ALA A 75 2.76 33.87 -9.30
N THR A 76 1.69 34.33 -8.65
CA THR A 76 1.20 33.72 -7.41
C THR A 76 0.77 32.31 -7.76
N GLN A 77 1.47 31.31 -7.23
CA GLN A 77 1.07 29.92 -7.39
C GLN A 77 -0.41 29.80 -6.96
N LYS A 78 -1.27 29.42 -7.90
CA LYS A 78 -2.70 29.25 -7.63
C LYS A 78 -2.85 28.32 -6.43
N ARG A 79 -3.57 28.78 -5.40
CA ARG A 79 -3.82 27.99 -4.18
C ARG A 79 -4.49 26.69 -4.60
N LYS A 80 -3.77 25.57 -4.51
CA LYS A 80 -4.37 24.25 -4.69
C LYS A 80 -5.31 24.00 -3.52
N ARG A 81 -6.52 23.51 -3.82
CA ARG A 81 -7.47 23.12 -2.77
C ARG A 81 -6.83 22.06 -1.88
N GLY A 82 -6.90 22.27 -0.57
CA GLY A 82 -6.42 21.30 0.41
C GLY A 82 -7.24 20.00 0.41
N ARG A 83 -6.78 19.04 1.19
CA ARG A 83 -7.43 17.73 1.37
C ARG A 83 -8.87 17.89 1.89
N THR A 84 -9.82 17.10 1.33
CA THR A 84 -11.20 17.07 1.87
C THR A 84 -11.23 16.46 3.28
N GLN A 85 -11.88 17.16 4.20
CA GLN A 85 -12.08 16.75 5.60
C GLN A 85 -13.50 16.23 5.87
N MET A 86 -14.42 16.33 4.88
CA MET A 86 -15.82 15.88 5.00
C MET A 86 -16.51 16.33 6.31
N ARG A 87 -16.19 17.52 6.83
CA ARG A 87 -16.69 18.02 8.12
C ARG A 87 -18.23 17.96 8.24
N SER A 88 -18.92 18.23 7.13
CA SER A 88 -20.38 18.14 7.05
C SER A 88 -20.90 16.72 7.32
N VAL A 89 -20.24 15.67 6.81
CA VAL A 89 -20.64 14.28 7.05
C VAL A 89 -20.26 13.82 8.45
N HIS A 90 -19.06 14.18 8.93
CA HIS A 90 -18.63 13.86 10.31
C HIS A 90 -19.54 14.50 11.37
N GLY A 91 -20.00 15.72 11.14
CA GLY A 91 -20.95 16.42 12.02
C GLY A 91 -22.43 16.05 11.81
N ARG A 92 -22.75 15.22 10.80
CA ARG A 92 -24.14 14.87 10.48
C ARG A 92 -24.75 14.01 11.59
N LYS A 93 -25.98 14.34 11.99
CA LYS A 93 -26.80 13.58 12.95
C LYS A 93 -27.72 12.56 12.26
N MET A 94 -28.19 12.88 11.05
CA MET A 94 -29.03 11.99 10.25
C MET A 94 -28.19 11.04 9.40
N ARG A 95 -28.64 9.80 9.28
CA ARG A 95 -27.99 8.79 8.44
C ARG A 95 -28.47 8.91 7.01
N ASN A 96 -27.54 8.85 6.06
CA ASN A 96 -27.89 8.76 4.65
C ASN A 96 -28.07 7.30 4.24
N VAL A 97 -29.16 7.00 3.54
CA VAL A 97 -29.40 5.68 2.97
C VAL A 97 -28.47 5.45 1.78
N ILE A 98 -27.92 4.24 1.67
CA ILE A 98 -27.19 3.79 0.48
C ILE A 98 -27.79 2.48 -0.01
N THR A 99 -28.23 2.48 -1.26
CA THR A 99 -28.75 1.32 -1.98
C THR A 99 -27.61 0.52 -2.58
N LEU A 100 -27.75 -0.80 -2.57
CA LEU A 100 -26.73 -1.74 -3.03
C LEU A 100 -27.15 -2.45 -4.32
N ASN A 101 -26.17 -2.93 -5.08
CA ASN A 101 -26.38 -3.91 -6.14
C ASN A 101 -26.30 -5.36 -5.60
N ASN A 102 -26.49 -6.34 -6.49
CA ASN A 102 -26.43 -7.77 -6.15
C ASN A 102 -25.06 -8.23 -5.65
N LEU A 103 -24.00 -7.45 -5.87
CA LEU A 103 -22.64 -7.69 -5.38
C LEU A 103 -22.35 -6.96 -4.07
N ASN A 104 -23.37 -6.40 -3.41
CA ASN A 104 -23.27 -5.61 -2.18
C ASN A 104 -22.44 -4.33 -2.30
N GLN A 105 -22.32 -3.79 -3.52
CA GLN A 105 -21.62 -2.54 -3.82
C GLN A 105 -22.62 -1.37 -3.84
N PRO A 106 -22.22 -0.16 -3.39
CA PRO A 106 -23.10 1.00 -3.34
C PRO A 106 -23.41 1.53 -4.75
N ILE A 107 -24.70 1.64 -5.09
CA ILE A 107 -25.17 2.10 -6.41
C ILE A 107 -26.04 3.36 -6.36
N GLY A 108 -26.72 3.62 -5.24
CA GLY A 108 -27.67 4.74 -5.13
C GLY A 108 -27.93 5.15 -3.67
N PRO A 109 -28.80 6.14 -3.41
CA PRO A 109 -29.87 6.66 -4.26
C PRO A 109 -29.41 7.54 -5.43
N THR A 110 -28.42 8.39 -5.22
CA THR A 110 -27.83 9.27 -6.25
C THR A 110 -26.34 8.98 -6.45
N LYS A 111 -25.80 9.22 -7.66
CA LYS A 111 -24.33 9.20 -7.90
C LYS A 111 -23.55 10.12 -6.95
N LYS A 112 -24.17 11.22 -6.50
CA LYS A 112 -23.60 12.15 -5.52
C LYS A 112 -23.45 11.48 -4.15
N ASP A 113 -24.43 10.70 -3.71
CA ASP A 113 -24.41 10.01 -2.42
C ASP A 113 -23.34 8.92 -2.38
N VAL A 114 -23.24 8.14 -3.46
CA VAL A 114 -22.17 7.13 -3.62
C VAL A 114 -20.79 7.79 -3.60
N ARG A 115 -20.62 8.94 -4.26
CA ARG A 115 -19.36 9.70 -4.24
C ARG A 115 -19.06 10.28 -2.86
N GLU A 116 -20.06 10.82 -2.17
CA GLU A 116 -19.95 11.32 -0.80
C GLU A 116 -19.52 10.20 0.15
N PHE A 117 -20.17 9.02 0.02
CA PHE A 117 -19.84 7.82 0.78
C PHE A 117 -18.39 7.40 0.57
N GLY A 118 -17.96 7.22 -0.68
CA GLY A 118 -16.56 6.89 -0.99
C GLY A 118 -15.56 7.93 -0.46
N SER A 119 -15.91 9.22 -0.54
CA SER A 119 -15.09 10.30 0.02
C SER A 119 -14.99 10.24 1.53
N PHE A 120 -16.08 9.88 2.22
CA PHE A 120 -16.12 9.68 3.66
C PHE A 120 -15.26 8.49 4.08
N LEU A 121 -15.36 7.33 3.40
CA LEU A 121 -14.49 6.19 3.64
C LEU A 121 -13.00 6.56 3.49
N GLY A 122 -12.69 7.37 2.48
CA GLY A 122 -11.36 7.94 2.30
C GLY A 122 -10.90 8.84 3.45
N THR A 123 -11.81 9.56 4.14
CA THR A 123 -11.43 10.30 5.36
C THR A 123 -11.09 9.37 6.51
N LEU A 124 -11.88 8.32 6.74
CA LEU A 124 -11.60 7.34 7.79
C LEU A 124 -10.25 6.66 7.60
N ALA A 125 -9.94 6.27 6.36
CA ALA A 125 -8.67 5.65 5.99
C ALA A 125 -7.42 6.50 6.28
N ARG A 126 -7.60 7.82 6.48
CA ARG A 126 -6.51 8.78 6.71
C ARG A 126 -6.42 9.24 8.17
N THR A 127 -7.41 8.87 8.99
CA THR A 127 -7.39 9.19 10.42
C THR A 127 -6.38 8.28 11.11
N THR A 128 -5.28 8.86 11.61
CA THR A 128 -4.17 8.11 12.22
C THR A 128 -4.54 7.36 13.49
N THR A 129 -5.63 7.75 14.16
CA THR A 129 -6.18 7.04 15.33
C THR A 129 -6.91 5.75 14.95
N HIS A 130 -7.66 5.76 13.85
CA HIS A 130 -8.43 4.59 13.39
C HIS A 130 -7.70 3.76 12.35
N CYS A 131 -6.77 4.34 11.60
CA CYS A 131 -5.94 3.67 10.61
C CYS A 131 -4.48 4.03 10.87
N PRO A 132 -3.85 3.41 11.90
CA PRO A 132 -2.45 3.65 12.21
C PRO A 132 -1.55 3.34 11.01
N LEU A 133 -0.50 4.16 10.83
CA LEU A 133 0.41 4.03 9.69
C LEU A 133 1.62 3.12 9.98
N ASP A 134 1.91 2.88 11.25
CA ASP A 134 2.91 1.92 11.75
C ASP A 134 2.55 0.47 11.42
N ILE A 135 1.26 0.14 11.32
CA ILE A 135 0.82 -1.17 10.83
C ILE A 135 1.19 -1.32 9.34
N LEU A 136 1.90 -2.38 8.99
CA LEU A 136 2.36 -2.64 7.62
C LEU A 136 1.31 -3.36 6.76
N ASP A 137 0.54 -4.25 7.38
CA ASP A 137 -0.44 -5.10 6.69
C ASP A 137 -1.87 -4.76 7.15
N TRP A 138 -2.72 -4.39 6.19
CA TRP A 138 -4.15 -4.17 6.41
C TRP A 138 -4.85 -5.36 7.06
N ARG A 139 -4.39 -6.60 6.79
CA ARG A 139 -4.96 -7.81 7.39
C ARG A 139 -4.83 -7.81 8.91
N LYS A 140 -3.76 -7.21 9.45
CA LYS A 140 -3.44 -7.11 10.88
C LYS A 140 -4.02 -5.86 11.57
N MET A 141 -4.93 -5.16 10.91
CA MET A 141 -5.57 -3.98 11.50
C MET A 141 -6.77 -4.38 12.36
N ASP A 142 -6.70 -4.07 13.65
CA ASP A 142 -7.69 -4.45 14.66
C ASP A 142 -8.90 -3.49 14.71
N THR A 143 -8.71 -2.24 14.28
CA THR A 143 -9.72 -1.17 14.28
C THR A 143 -10.78 -1.29 13.18
N LYS A 144 -10.84 -2.42 12.46
CA LYS A 144 -11.79 -2.63 11.35
C LYS A 144 -13.25 -2.56 11.80
N ASP A 145 -13.56 -3.11 12.96
CA ASP A 145 -14.93 -3.07 13.48
C ASP A 145 -15.31 -1.66 13.95
N ASP A 146 -14.36 -0.87 14.46
CA ASP A 146 -14.59 0.54 14.79
C ASP A 146 -14.85 1.38 13.54
N LEU A 147 -14.10 1.11 12.45
CA LEU A 147 -14.31 1.73 11.15
C LEU A 147 -15.70 1.39 10.59
N TRP A 148 -16.12 0.13 10.73
CA TRP A 148 -17.45 -0.30 10.32
C TRP A 148 -18.55 0.37 11.15
N THR A 149 -18.39 0.40 12.46
CA THR A 149 -19.32 1.05 13.40
C THR A 149 -19.44 2.55 13.11
N SER A 150 -18.30 3.22 12.89
CA SER A 150 -18.25 4.63 12.48
C SER A 150 -18.99 4.88 11.16
N THR A 151 -18.91 3.93 10.23
CA THR A 151 -19.60 4.02 8.95
C THR A 151 -21.12 3.85 9.11
N LYS A 152 -21.57 2.82 9.84
CA LYS A 152 -22.99 2.60 10.19
C LYS A 152 -23.61 3.73 11.01
N SER A 153 -22.81 4.45 11.77
CA SER A 153 -23.26 5.63 12.51
C SER A 153 -23.68 6.77 11.58
N LYS A 154 -23.07 6.87 10.38
CA LYS A 154 -23.31 7.95 9.41
C LYS A 154 -24.18 7.55 8.21
N TYR A 155 -24.22 6.26 7.90
CA TYR A 155 -24.97 5.73 6.77
C TYR A 155 -25.89 4.60 7.20
N ASP A 156 -27.08 4.55 6.61
CA ASP A 156 -27.97 3.42 6.73
C ASP A 156 -27.64 2.43 5.61
N ILE A 157 -26.89 1.39 5.97
CA ILE A 157 -26.31 0.40 5.05
C ILE A 157 -26.50 -1.02 5.58
N PRO A 158 -26.87 -1.98 4.72
CA PRO A 158 -26.92 -3.39 5.06
C PRO A 158 -25.56 -3.98 5.43
N ASP A 159 -25.58 -5.02 6.28
CA ASP A 159 -24.38 -5.71 6.76
C ASP A 159 -23.60 -6.44 5.66
N ALA A 160 -24.29 -6.79 4.57
CA ALA A 160 -23.68 -7.40 3.39
C ALA A 160 -22.59 -6.51 2.75
N THR A 161 -22.64 -5.18 2.95
CA THR A 161 -21.66 -4.22 2.43
C THR A 161 -20.43 -4.04 3.33
N LYS A 162 -20.38 -4.69 4.50
CA LYS A 162 -19.24 -4.62 5.43
C LYS A 162 -17.93 -4.96 4.73
N THR A 163 -17.90 -6.08 4.00
CA THR A 163 -16.71 -6.55 3.29
C THR A 163 -16.23 -5.53 2.26
N TRP A 164 -17.14 -5.02 1.42
CA TRP A 164 -16.81 -4.01 0.41
C TRP A 164 -16.32 -2.70 1.04
N THR A 165 -16.94 -2.28 2.14
CA THR A 165 -16.58 -1.05 2.86
C THR A 165 -15.17 -1.14 3.42
N LEU A 166 -14.85 -2.22 4.14
CA LEU A 166 -13.53 -2.42 4.71
C LEU A 166 -12.46 -2.59 3.63
N TYR A 167 -12.79 -3.27 2.53
CA TYR A 167 -11.91 -3.34 1.36
C TYR A 167 -11.61 -1.94 0.79
N SER A 168 -12.65 -1.11 0.63
CA SER A 168 -12.52 0.26 0.10
C SER A 168 -11.70 1.16 1.02
N ILE A 169 -11.91 1.09 2.34
CA ILE A 169 -11.09 1.82 3.32
C ILE A 169 -9.63 1.34 3.25
N GLY A 170 -9.39 0.03 3.19
CA GLY A 170 -8.04 -0.52 3.08
C GLY A 170 -7.30 -0.06 1.84
N ASN A 171 -7.98 -0.02 0.68
CA ASN A 171 -7.41 0.53 -0.55
C ASN A 171 -7.08 2.02 -0.41
N ALA A 172 -7.96 2.81 0.21
CA ALA A 172 -7.72 4.22 0.47
C ALA A 172 -6.54 4.44 1.43
N TRP A 173 -6.38 3.59 2.43
CA TRP A 173 -5.26 3.61 3.38
C TRP A 173 -3.93 3.30 2.69
N ARG A 174 -3.87 2.24 1.86
CA ARG A 174 -2.66 1.92 1.07
C ARG A 174 -2.28 3.08 0.13
N ARG A 175 -3.28 3.64 -0.56
CA ARG A 175 -3.07 4.83 -1.42
C ARG A 175 -2.55 6.01 -0.60
N HIS A 176 -3.08 6.22 0.61
CA HIS A 176 -2.57 7.26 1.49
C HIS A 176 -1.09 7.04 1.87
N LYS A 177 -0.70 5.82 2.27
CA LYS A 177 0.70 5.49 2.60
C LYS A 177 1.62 5.69 1.39
N SER A 178 1.19 5.24 0.20
CA SER A 178 1.95 5.41 -1.03
C SER A 178 2.16 6.89 -1.37
N GLN A 179 1.10 7.70 -1.30
CA GLN A 179 1.20 9.14 -1.52
C GLN A 179 2.11 9.80 -0.48
N LEU A 180 2.05 9.36 0.78
CA LEU A 180 2.90 9.86 1.85
C LEU A 180 4.38 9.53 1.61
N LYS A 181 4.70 8.30 1.15
CA LYS A 181 6.06 7.90 0.76
C LYS A 181 6.57 8.82 -0.36
N LYS A 182 5.77 9.02 -1.41
CA LYS A 182 6.14 9.89 -2.53
C LYS A 182 6.41 11.34 -2.09
N ASP A 183 5.51 11.92 -1.31
CA ASP A 183 5.57 13.35 -0.96
C ASP A 183 6.57 13.66 0.15
N HIS A 184 6.85 12.73 1.06
CA HIS A 184 7.65 12.98 2.26
C HIS A 184 8.86 12.07 2.44
N TYR A 185 8.96 10.94 1.76
CA TYR A 185 10.15 10.09 1.82
C TYR A 185 11.02 10.26 0.56
N ASP A 186 10.45 10.02 -0.61
CA ASP A 186 11.18 10.09 -1.89
C ASP A 186 11.54 11.53 -2.28
N ALA A 187 10.76 12.51 -1.82
CA ALA A 187 10.99 13.93 -2.10
C ALA A 187 12.26 14.51 -1.44
N TYR A 188 12.80 13.85 -0.40
CA TYR A 188 13.96 14.35 0.35
C TYR A 188 14.99 13.24 0.56
N GLN A 189 16.28 13.60 0.65
CA GLN A 189 17.36 12.61 0.78
C GLN A 189 17.56 12.12 2.22
N ASN A 190 17.45 13.02 3.20
CA ASN A 190 17.85 12.76 4.59
C ASN A 190 16.65 12.65 5.55
N ASP A 191 16.74 11.78 6.55
CA ASP A 191 15.70 11.56 7.56
C ASP A 191 15.46 12.77 8.47
N ASP A 192 16.46 13.62 8.71
CA ASP A 192 16.29 14.85 9.48
C ASP A 192 15.37 15.85 8.75
N VAL A 193 15.60 16.03 7.44
CA VAL A 193 14.71 16.82 6.58
C VAL A 193 13.33 16.14 6.49
N ARG A 194 13.35 14.81 6.39
CA ARG A 194 12.27 13.84 6.67
C ARG A 194 11.30 14.37 7.73
N MET A 195 11.83 14.40 8.96
CA MET A 195 11.13 14.72 10.19
C MET A 195 10.69 16.18 10.28
N THR A 196 11.53 17.12 9.85
CA THR A 196 11.15 18.55 9.87
C THR A 196 10.00 18.88 8.92
N LYS A 197 9.87 18.13 7.81
CA LYS A 197 8.78 18.28 6.82
C LYS A 197 7.62 17.30 7.03
N ARG A 198 7.54 16.68 8.22
CA ARG A 198 6.42 15.81 8.61
C ARG A 198 5.09 16.56 8.51
N PRO A 199 4.02 15.94 7.98
CA PRO A 199 2.68 16.52 8.06
C PRO A 199 2.18 16.62 9.50
N ASP A 200 1.61 17.77 9.86
CA ASP A 200 1.14 18.06 11.24
C ASP A 200 0.07 17.08 11.75
N TYR A 201 -0.72 16.49 10.85
CA TYR A 201 -1.78 15.55 11.22
C TYR A 201 -1.26 14.13 11.49
N ILE A 202 0.04 13.87 11.30
CA ILE A 202 0.65 12.56 11.55
C ILE A 202 1.46 12.62 12.84
N PRO A 203 1.16 11.74 13.83
CA PRO A 203 1.96 11.65 15.03
C PRO A 203 3.42 11.34 14.74
N GLU A 204 4.32 11.95 15.51
CA GLU A 204 5.77 11.80 15.34
C GLU A 204 6.22 10.34 15.35
N TYR A 205 5.73 9.58 16.32
CA TYR A 205 6.12 8.19 16.51
C TYR A 205 5.72 7.33 15.30
N GLN A 206 4.50 7.51 14.76
CA GLN A 206 4.04 6.77 13.58
C GLN A 206 4.89 7.12 12.36
N PHE A 207 5.23 8.40 12.19
CA PHE A 207 6.04 8.83 11.05
C PHE A 207 7.48 8.32 11.15
N LYS A 208 8.06 8.26 12.36
CA LYS A 208 9.40 7.70 12.58
C LYS A 208 9.46 6.20 12.25
N GLU A 209 8.46 5.43 12.68
CA GLU A 209 8.37 4.00 12.34
C GLU A 209 8.22 3.77 10.83
N LEU A 210 7.46 4.64 10.15
CA LEU A 210 7.35 4.62 8.68
C LEU A 210 8.69 4.86 7.98
N LEU A 211 9.47 5.84 8.43
CA LEU A 211 10.79 6.10 7.84
C LEU A 211 11.72 4.89 7.96
N LYS A 212 11.77 4.28 9.15
CA LYS A 212 12.56 3.04 9.36
C LYS A 212 12.14 1.94 8.38
N TYR A 213 10.84 1.73 8.25
CA TYR A 213 10.29 0.73 7.35
C TYR A 213 10.66 1.00 5.88
N TRP A 214 10.46 2.23 5.39
CA TRP A 214 10.77 2.57 4.00
C TRP A 214 12.27 2.54 3.68
N SER A 215 13.12 2.87 4.64
CA SER A 215 14.57 2.69 4.53
C SER A 215 14.94 1.22 4.42
N PHE A 216 14.35 0.35 5.24
CA PHE A 216 14.55 -1.09 5.16
C PHE A 216 14.03 -1.70 3.84
N ASP A 217 12.84 -1.30 3.41
CA ASP A 217 12.20 -1.70 2.16
C ASP A 217 13.10 -1.37 0.94
N LYS A 218 13.64 -0.15 0.90
CA LYS A 218 14.57 0.30 -0.14
C LYS A 218 15.89 -0.48 -0.14
N LEU A 219 16.39 -0.89 1.03
CA LEU A 219 17.56 -1.75 1.13
C LEU A 219 17.26 -3.16 0.60
N GLN A 220 16.08 -3.71 0.93
CA GLN A 220 15.64 -4.99 0.41
C GLN A 220 15.48 -4.99 -1.11
N GLU A 221 14.88 -3.95 -1.70
CA GLU A 221 14.77 -3.81 -3.16
C GLU A 221 16.14 -3.88 -3.83
N LYS A 222 17.12 -3.11 -3.33
CA LYS A 222 18.50 -3.16 -3.84
C LYS A 222 19.14 -4.54 -3.73
N THR A 223 18.90 -5.26 -2.63
CA THR A 223 19.43 -6.63 -2.50
C THR A 223 18.79 -7.60 -3.48
N LYS A 224 17.51 -7.45 -3.79
CA LYS A 224 16.79 -8.29 -4.77
C LYS A 224 17.23 -7.98 -6.20
N GLU A 225 17.42 -6.71 -6.52
CA GLU A 225 17.97 -6.27 -7.82
C GLU A 225 19.42 -6.74 -8.01
N SER A 226 20.19 -6.88 -6.94
CA SER A 226 21.58 -7.36 -7.00
C SER A 226 21.72 -8.87 -7.18
N VAL A 227 20.65 -9.65 -7.05
CA VAL A 227 20.71 -11.09 -7.31
C VAL A 227 20.83 -11.28 -8.81
N SER A 228 22.03 -11.66 -9.26
CA SER A 228 22.30 -11.87 -10.68
C SER A 228 21.43 -13.01 -11.22
N LEU A 229 21.02 -12.92 -12.49
CA LEU A 229 20.39 -14.06 -13.20
C LEU A 229 21.23 -15.34 -13.08
N LYS A 230 22.56 -15.20 -12.98
CA LYS A 230 23.47 -16.29 -12.69
C LYS A 230 23.21 -16.92 -11.32
N ASP A 231 23.08 -16.12 -10.27
CA ASP A 231 22.85 -16.62 -8.91
C ASP A 231 21.52 -17.36 -8.81
N ILE A 232 20.48 -16.86 -9.50
CA ILE A 232 19.18 -17.52 -9.63
C ILE A 232 19.31 -18.84 -10.40
N PHE A 233 20.03 -18.84 -11.53
CA PHE A 233 20.25 -20.04 -12.35
C PHE A 233 21.00 -21.13 -11.57
N VAL A 234 22.07 -20.77 -10.87
CA VAL A 234 22.84 -21.68 -10.01
C VAL A 234 21.96 -22.22 -8.88
N ALA A 235 21.20 -21.38 -8.18
CA ALA A 235 20.37 -21.80 -7.06
C ALA A 235 19.20 -22.72 -7.48
N THR A 236 18.58 -22.46 -8.64
CA THR A 236 17.44 -23.26 -9.14
C THR A 236 17.86 -24.58 -9.78
N ARG A 237 19.09 -24.66 -10.32
CA ARG A 237 19.66 -25.87 -10.92
C ARG A 237 20.57 -26.66 -9.98
N ALA A 238 20.81 -26.16 -8.77
CA ALA A 238 21.59 -26.87 -7.76
C ALA A 238 20.97 -28.23 -7.42
N ARG A 239 21.77 -29.29 -7.58
CA ARG A 239 21.41 -30.64 -7.15
C ARG A 239 21.39 -30.76 -5.63
N LYS A 240 20.51 -31.59 -5.08
CA LYS A 240 20.37 -31.77 -3.64
C LYS A 240 21.64 -32.41 -3.06
N PRO A 241 22.25 -31.83 -2.01
CA PRO A 241 23.42 -32.42 -1.37
C PRO A 241 23.05 -33.80 -0.78
N GLY A 242 23.93 -34.79 -0.98
CA GLY A 242 23.73 -36.15 -0.49
C GLY A 242 22.83 -37.05 -1.36
N ARG A 243 22.27 -36.54 -2.47
CA ARG A 243 21.53 -37.36 -3.43
C ARG A 243 22.46 -37.87 -4.53
N LEU A 244 22.45 -39.18 -4.77
CA LEU A 244 23.16 -39.80 -5.89
C LEU A 244 22.41 -39.54 -7.20
N TYR A 245 23.10 -38.98 -8.19
CA TYR A 245 22.58 -38.74 -9.53
C TYR A 245 23.30 -39.65 -10.51
N LYS A 246 22.56 -40.20 -11.49
CA LYS A 246 23.10 -41.16 -12.47
C LYS A 246 24.10 -40.51 -13.44
N ASP A 247 23.83 -39.28 -13.84
CA ASP A 247 24.58 -38.56 -14.87
C ASP A 247 25.21 -37.29 -14.31
N LEU A 248 26.35 -36.87 -14.86
CA LEU A 248 26.98 -35.59 -14.51
C LEU A 248 26.12 -34.39 -14.97
N ASP A 249 26.30 -33.23 -14.35
CA ASP A 249 25.52 -32.02 -14.66
C ASP A 249 26.23 -31.12 -15.69
N GLU A 250 26.69 -31.73 -16.78
CA GLU A 250 27.53 -31.06 -17.77
C GLU A 250 26.82 -29.86 -18.41
N ASN A 251 25.55 -30.02 -18.78
CA ASN A 251 24.76 -28.94 -19.38
C ASN A 251 24.64 -27.71 -18.45
N THR A 252 24.37 -27.93 -17.16
CA THR A 252 24.26 -26.84 -16.18
C THR A 252 25.61 -26.19 -15.93
N THR A 253 26.69 -26.97 -15.82
CA THR A 253 28.05 -26.45 -15.60
C THR A 253 28.59 -25.67 -16.80
N THR A 254 28.38 -26.15 -18.03
CA THR A 254 28.73 -25.42 -19.26
C THR A 254 27.99 -24.08 -19.33
N LYS A 255 26.69 -24.07 -19.05
CA LYS A 255 25.87 -22.86 -19.11
C LYS A 255 26.26 -21.82 -18.05
N ILE A 256 26.66 -22.26 -16.85
CA ILE A 256 27.22 -21.37 -15.81
C ILE A 256 28.53 -20.72 -16.30
N ALA A 257 29.42 -21.49 -16.94
CA ALA A 257 30.69 -20.99 -17.46
C ALA A 257 30.51 -20.03 -18.66
N GLU A 258 29.48 -20.24 -19.49
CA GLU A 258 29.10 -19.28 -20.54
C GLU A 258 28.60 -17.97 -19.96
N MET A 259 27.80 -18.01 -18.89
CA MET A 259 27.32 -16.83 -18.17
C MET A 259 28.44 -16.08 -17.42
N GLU A 260 29.63 -16.66 -17.24
CA GLU A 260 30.81 -16.00 -16.64
C GLU A 260 31.67 -15.23 -17.64
N LYS A 261 31.52 -15.50 -18.95
CA LYS A 261 32.34 -14.90 -20.01
C LYS A 261 31.75 -13.62 -20.62
N ASN A 262 30.50 -13.30 -20.29
CA ASN A 262 29.77 -12.10 -20.73
C ASN A 262 29.74 -11.04 -19.63
#